data_AF-A0A256FPE7-F1
#
_entry.id   AF-A0A256FPE7-F1
#
_cell.length_a   1.000
_cell.length_b   1.000
_cell.length_c   1.000
_cell.angle_alpha   90.00
_cell.angle_beta   90.00
_cell.angle_gamma   90.00
#
_symmetry.space_group_name_H-M   'P 1'
#
loop_
_entity.id
_entity.type
_entity.pdbx_description
1 polymer ?
#
loop_
_entity_poly.entity_id
_entity_poly.type
_entity_poly.pdbx_seq_one_letter_code
_entity_poly.pdbx_strand_id
1 'polypeptide(L)'
;MKAIVVKPFPGVPDGEIHAKDFNVKDLVEGKLASVALAQGWAVPEGTELPDDLDDLRGKANETLADIEQTIEDARIKALADIELINTSINEAQTSANTKIADINKTVDDARKQADSDLEAIRKEVDTVRTDADTERTVIAKEISDTREQANKDLAVIADEVEKAKKSGKDK
;
A
#
# COMPACT_ATOMS: atom_id res chain seq x y z
N MET A 1 -34.25 -39.12 -52.26
CA MET A 1 -33.61 -38.75 -50.98
C MET A 1 -34.72 -38.50 -49.98
N LYS A 2 -34.57 -39.03 -48.77
CA LYS A 2 -35.56 -38.92 -47.68
C LYS A 2 -34.85 -38.47 -46.41
N ALA A 3 -35.49 -37.61 -45.64
CA ALA A 3 -34.97 -37.09 -44.39
C ALA A 3 -36.11 -36.89 -43.38
N ILE A 4 -35.79 -37.02 -42.09
CA ILE A 4 -36.72 -36.86 -40.98
C ILE A 4 -36.48 -35.49 -40.36
N VAL A 5 -37.53 -34.68 -40.25
CA VAL A 5 -37.45 -33.32 -39.71
C VAL A 5 -37.14 -33.36 -38.20
N VAL A 6 -36.14 -32.60 -37.77
CA VAL A 6 -35.74 -32.45 -36.35
C VAL A 6 -35.94 -31.03 -35.82
N LYS A 7 -36.21 -30.07 -36.71
CA LYS A 7 -36.55 -28.69 -36.39
C LYS A 7 -37.70 -28.24 -37.30
N PRO A 8 -38.83 -27.73 -36.78
CA PRO A 8 -39.94 -27.31 -37.62
C PRO A 8 -39.55 -26.21 -38.61
N PHE A 9 -40.05 -26.30 -39.84
CA PHE A 9 -39.85 -25.28 -40.86
C PHE A 9 -41.00 -25.23 -41.88
N PRO A 10 -41.32 -24.05 -42.44
CA PRO A 10 -42.23 -23.94 -43.57
C PRO A 10 -41.54 -24.38 -44.86
N GLY A 11 -42.19 -25.17 -45.69
CA GLY A 11 -41.64 -25.62 -46.97
C GLY A 11 -42.71 -26.01 -47.98
N VAL A 12 -42.35 -26.02 -49.26
CA VAL A 12 -43.22 -26.49 -50.35
C VAL A 12 -42.74 -27.88 -50.77
N PRO A 13 -43.56 -28.94 -50.64
CA PRO A 13 -43.21 -30.27 -51.12
C PRO A 13 -42.92 -30.28 -52.63
N ASP A 14 -42.04 -31.19 -53.05
CA ASP A 14 -41.74 -31.38 -54.46
C ASP A 14 -43.04 -31.74 -55.24
N GLY A 15 -43.42 -30.90 -56.20
CA GLY A 15 -44.61 -31.08 -57.03
C GLY A 15 -45.88 -30.36 -56.53
N GLU A 16 -45.81 -29.72 -55.37
CA GLU A 16 -46.87 -28.85 -54.85
C GLU A 16 -46.54 -27.36 -55.08
N ILE A 17 -47.57 -26.50 -55.03
CA ILE A 17 -47.43 -25.03 -55.14
C ILE A 17 -47.72 -24.30 -53.83
N HIS A 18 -48.23 -25.01 -52.82
CA HIS A 18 -48.59 -24.45 -51.53
C HIS A 18 -47.56 -24.86 -50.46
N ALA A 19 -47.17 -23.89 -49.64
CA ALA A 19 -46.31 -24.17 -48.49
C ALA A 19 -47.12 -24.85 -47.39
N LYS A 20 -46.47 -25.79 -46.70
CA LYS A 20 -46.96 -26.40 -45.46
C LYS A 20 -45.87 -26.35 -44.40
N ASP A 21 -46.29 -26.35 -43.14
CA ASP A 21 -45.39 -26.47 -42.02
C ASP A 21 -45.04 -27.94 -41.81
N PHE A 22 -43.74 -28.24 -41.86
CA PHE A 22 -43.22 -29.55 -41.51
C PHE A 22 -42.84 -29.54 -40.03
N ASN A 23 -43.41 -30.47 -39.27
CA ASN A 23 -43.19 -30.64 -37.85
C ASN A 23 -42.07 -31.65 -37.58
N VAL A 24 -41.60 -31.70 -36.33
CA VAL A 24 -40.62 -32.69 -35.89
C VAL A 24 -41.15 -34.11 -36.16
N LYS A 25 -40.30 -34.99 -36.66
CA LYS A 25 -40.57 -36.35 -37.16
C LYS A 25 -41.33 -36.45 -38.48
N ASP A 26 -41.69 -35.34 -39.13
CA ASP A 26 -42.25 -35.41 -40.48
C ASP A 26 -41.21 -35.94 -41.48
N LEU A 27 -41.66 -36.74 -42.45
CA LEU A 27 -40.83 -37.21 -43.55
C LEU A 27 -40.83 -36.18 -44.68
N VAL A 28 -39.65 -35.72 -45.07
CA VAL A 28 -39.43 -34.87 -46.24
C VAL A 28 -38.67 -35.64 -47.31
N GLU A 29 -39.05 -35.44 -48.57
CA GLU A 29 -38.46 -36.15 -49.70
C GLU A 29 -37.93 -35.18 -50.77
N GLY A 30 -37.15 -35.70 -51.71
CA GLY A 30 -36.76 -34.99 -52.92
C GLY A 30 -35.75 -33.85 -52.69
N LYS A 31 -35.92 -32.75 -53.44
CA LYS A 31 -35.06 -31.55 -53.36
C LYS A 31 -35.23 -30.85 -52.02
N LEU A 32 -36.46 -30.79 -51.51
CA LEU A 32 -36.73 -30.21 -50.19
C LEU A 32 -35.94 -30.94 -49.08
N ALA A 33 -35.87 -32.27 -49.12
CA ALA A 33 -35.06 -33.04 -48.17
C ALA A 33 -33.57 -32.68 -48.24
N SER A 34 -33.04 -32.43 -49.44
CA SER A 34 -31.64 -32.03 -49.63
C SER A 34 -31.36 -30.68 -48.98
N VAL A 35 -32.30 -29.73 -49.09
CA VAL A 35 -32.21 -28.41 -48.45
C VAL A 35 -32.33 -28.53 -46.94
N ALA A 36 -33.29 -29.32 -46.45
CA ALA A 36 -33.51 -29.51 -45.01
C ALA A 36 -32.29 -30.15 -44.32
N LEU A 37 -31.63 -31.11 -44.96
CA LEU A 37 -30.36 -31.67 -44.48
C LEU A 37 -29.24 -30.62 -44.46
N ALA A 38 -29.08 -29.84 -45.54
CA ALA A 38 -28.04 -28.82 -45.64
C ALA A 38 -28.20 -27.69 -44.61
N GLN A 39 -29.44 -27.38 -44.23
CA GLN A 39 -29.76 -26.37 -43.20
C GLN A 39 -29.80 -26.92 -41.78
N GLY A 40 -29.58 -28.22 -41.59
CA GLY A 40 -29.66 -28.89 -40.28
C GLY A 40 -31.08 -28.92 -39.70
N TRP A 41 -32.12 -28.85 -40.54
CA TRP A 41 -33.52 -28.95 -40.12
C TRP A 41 -34.04 -30.40 -40.14
N ALA A 42 -33.36 -31.28 -40.86
CA ALA A 42 -33.68 -32.70 -40.94
C ALA A 42 -32.40 -33.54 -40.83
N VAL A 43 -32.55 -34.84 -40.58
CA VAL A 43 -31.48 -35.86 -40.59
C VAL A 43 -31.82 -36.98 -41.58
N PRO A 44 -30.85 -37.74 -42.11
CA PRO A 44 -31.14 -38.83 -43.05
C PRO A 44 -32.13 -39.84 -42.48
N GLU A 45 -33.03 -40.36 -43.32
CA GLU A 45 -33.92 -41.46 -42.95
C GLU A 45 -33.09 -42.67 -42.46
N GLY A 46 -33.50 -43.28 -41.35
CA GLY A 46 -32.75 -44.35 -40.67
C GLY A 46 -31.81 -43.87 -39.55
N THR A 47 -31.70 -42.56 -39.32
CA THR A 47 -31.08 -42.02 -38.09
C THR A 47 -31.96 -42.37 -36.89
N GLU A 48 -31.39 -43.02 -35.88
CA GLU A 48 -32.09 -43.25 -34.60
C GLU A 48 -32.30 -41.91 -33.89
N LEU A 49 -33.55 -41.45 -33.86
CA LEU A 49 -33.94 -40.23 -33.16
C LEU A 49 -34.55 -40.59 -31.81
N PRO A 50 -34.26 -39.82 -30.75
CA PRO A 50 -34.97 -39.96 -29.48
C PRO A 50 -36.48 -39.79 -29.68
N ASP A 51 -37.26 -40.58 -28.95
CA ASP A 51 -38.71 -40.52 -29.04
C ASP A 51 -39.28 -39.19 -28.54
N ASP A 52 -38.54 -38.42 -27.74
CA ASP A 52 -39.02 -37.17 -27.14
C ASP A 52 -38.05 -36.00 -27.35
N LEU A 53 -37.88 -35.62 -28.62
CA LEU A 53 -37.03 -34.48 -29.03
C LEU A 53 -37.49 -33.15 -28.40
N ASP A 54 -38.79 -32.97 -28.20
CA ASP A 54 -39.36 -31.75 -27.62
C ASP A 54 -39.07 -31.66 -26.11
N ASP A 55 -39.19 -32.78 -25.37
CA ASP A 55 -38.78 -32.86 -23.96
C ASP A 55 -37.27 -32.60 -23.78
N LEU A 56 -36.43 -33.16 -24.65
CA LEU A 56 -34.98 -32.90 -24.63
C LEU A 56 -34.68 -31.40 -24.83
N ARG A 57 -35.39 -30.75 -25.75
CA ARG A 57 -35.26 -29.30 -25.98
C ARG A 57 -35.76 -28.50 -24.77
N GLY A 58 -36.85 -28.92 -24.14
CA GLY A 58 -37.36 -28.33 -22.89
C GLY A 58 -36.31 -28.37 -21.78
N LYS A 59 -35.77 -29.56 -21.50
CA LYS A 59 -34.71 -29.77 -20.49
C LYS A 59 -33.45 -28.96 -20.78
N ALA A 60 -33.05 -28.85 -22.05
CA ALA A 60 -31.91 -28.04 -22.44
C ALA A 60 -32.15 -26.54 -22.16
N ASN A 61 -33.35 -26.04 -22.43
CA ASN A 61 -33.71 -24.65 -22.13
C ASN A 61 -33.77 -24.38 -20.62
N GLU A 62 -34.32 -25.31 -19.83
CA GLU A 62 -34.33 -25.22 -18.37
C GLU A 62 -32.90 -25.18 -17.82
N THR A 63 -32.02 -26.07 -18.31
CA THR A 63 -30.61 -26.09 -17.91
C THR A 63 -29.89 -24.78 -18.27
N LEU A 64 -30.19 -24.21 -19.44
CA LEU A 64 -29.64 -22.90 -19.83
C LEU A 64 -30.11 -21.79 -18.89
N ALA A 65 -31.38 -21.76 -18.52
CA ALA A 65 -31.91 -20.78 -17.58
C ALA A 65 -31.24 -20.91 -16.20
N ASP A 66 -31.02 -22.12 -15.70
CA ASP A 66 -30.34 -22.36 -14.42
C ASP A 66 -28.86 -21.90 -14.46
N ILE A 67 -28.18 -22.13 -15.60
CA ILE A 67 -26.81 -21.65 -15.81
C ILE A 67 -26.77 -20.12 -15.83
N GLU A 68 -27.69 -19.49 -16.56
CA GLU A 68 -27.80 -18.02 -16.63
C GLU A 68 -28.01 -17.42 -15.24
N GLN A 69 -28.92 -18.00 -14.45
CA GLN A 69 -29.17 -17.56 -13.08
C GLN A 69 -27.93 -17.74 -12.19
N THR A 70 -27.27 -18.89 -12.27
CA THR A 70 -26.06 -19.18 -11.48
C THR A 70 -24.93 -18.18 -11.80
N ILE A 71 -24.77 -17.84 -13.08
CA ILE A 71 -23.78 -16.85 -13.52
C ILE A 71 -24.12 -15.47 -12.97
N GLU A 72 -25.38 -15.07 -13.00
CA GLU A 72 -25.81 -13.77 -12.49
C GLU A 72 -25.64 -13.66 -10.97
N ASP A 73 -25.99 -14.70 -10.22
CA ASP A 73 -25.79 -14.77 -8.77
C ASP A 73 -24.30 -14.67 -8.42
N ALA A 74 -23.45 -15.40 -9.14
CA ALA A 74 -22.00 -15.34 -8.97
C ALA A 74 -21.44 -13.95 -9.29
N ARG A 75 -21.97 -13.28 -10.34
CA ARG A 75 -21.60 -11.92 -10.73
C ARG A 75 -21.97 -10.91 -9.64
N ILE A 76 -23.20 -10.97 -9.13
CA ILE A 76 -23.67 -10.09 -8.05
C ILE A 76 -22.81 -10.25 -6.80
N LYS A 77 -22.51 -11.50 -6.42
CA LYS A 77 -21.65 -11.78 -5.26
C LYS A 77 -20.24 -11.23 -5.46
N ALA A 78 -19.64 -11.43 -6.64
CA ALA A 78 -18.31 -10.89 -6.94
C ALA A 78 -18.28 -9.36 -6.89
N LEU A 79 -19.33 -8.69 -7.38
CA LEU A 79 -19.45 -7.23 -7.30
C LEU A 79 -19.52 -6.75 -5.85
N ALA A 80 -20.29 -7.42 -4.99
CA ALA A 80 -20.36 -7.11 -3.56
C ALA A 80 -19.01 -7.31 -2.85
N ASP A 81 -18.31 -8.41 -3.15
CA ASP A 81 -16.97 -8.67 -2.60
C ASP A 81 -15.96 -7.59 -3.03
N ILE A 82 -16.01 -7.15 -4.30
CA ILE A 82 -15.16 -6.06 -4.82
C ILE A 82 -15.44 -4.75 -4.08
N GLU A 83 -16.70 -4.42 -3.81
CA GLU A 83 -17.10 -3.22 -3.07
C GLU A 83 -16.56 -3.24 -1.62
N LEU A 84 -16.66 -4.38 -0.95
CA LEU A 84 -16.12 -4.57 0.40
C LEU A 84 -14.60 -4.43 0.44
N ILE A 85 -13.90 -5.00 -0.56
CA ILE A 85 -12.45 -4.88 -0.71
C ILE A 85 -12.06 -3.41 -0.91
N ASN A 86 -12.74 -2.70 -1.80
CA ASN A 86 -12.46 -1.28 -2.05
C ASN A 86 -12.66 -0.43 -0.80
N THR A 87 -13.72 -0.69 -0.03
CA THR A 87 -13.98 -0.01 1.24
C THR A 87 -12.85 -0.27 2.23
N SER A 88 -12.48 -1.53 2.42
CA SER A 88 -11.41 -1.93 3.35
C SER A 88 -10.06 -1.33 2.97
N ILE A 89 -9.74 -1.27 1.67
CA ILE A 89 -8.50 -0.63 1.16
C ILE A 89 -8.50 0.87 1.49
N ASN A 90 -9.61 1.56 1.23
CA ASN A 90 -9.70 3.00 1.48
C ASN A 90 -9.57 3.34 2.97
N GLU A 91 -10.19 2.55 3.85
CA GLU A 91 -10.07 2.69 5.30
C GLU A 91 -8.63 2.46 5.76
N ALA A 92 -7.99 1.39 5.27
CA ALA A 92 -6.60 1.07 5.60
C ALA A 92 -5.64 2.18 5.12
N GLN A 93 -5.83 2.70 3.91
CA GLN A 93 -5.05 3.82 3.37
C GLN A 93 -5.24 5.09 4.21
N THR A 94 -6.47 5.43 4.58
CA THR A 94 -6.76 6.59 5.41
C THR A 94 -6.09 6.46 6.78
N SER A 95 -6.21 5.29 7.42
CA SER A 95 -5.56 5.02 8.71
C SER A 95 -4.04 5.13 8.63
N ALA A 96 -3.44 4.57 7.57
CA ALA A 96 -2.00 4.63 7.34
C ALA A 96 -1.51 6.07 7.14
N ASN A 97 -2.22 6.87 6.33
CA ASN A 97 -1.88 8.26 6.09
C ASN A 97 -1.93 9.11 7.36
N THR A 98 -2.94 8.91 8.22
CA THR A 98 -3.03 9.58 9.52
C THR A 98 -1.84 9.22 10.41
N LYS A 99 -1.52 7.92 10.53
CA LYS A 99 -0.37 7.47 11.34
C LYS A 99 0.97 8.04 10.83
N ILE A 100 1.15 8.10 9.51
CA ILE A 100 2.35 8.70 8.90
C ILE A 100 2.44 10.19 9.24
N ALA A 101 1.34 10.93 9.18
CA ALA A 101 1.31 12.35 9.54
C ALA A 101 1.67 12.57 11.02
N ASP A 102 1.13 11.74 11.93
CA ASP A 102 1.42 11.81 13.35
C ASP A 102 2.90 11.50 13.66
N ILE A 103 3.46 10.49 12.99
CA ILE A 103 4.89 10.14 13.10
C ILE A 103 5.76 11.30 12.63
N ASN A 104 5.47 11.87 11.46
CA ASN A 104 6.23 13.00 10.93
C ASN A 104 6.21 14.19 11.88
N LYS A 105 5.03 14.53 12.43
CA LYS A 105 4.91 15.59 13.43
C LYS A 105 5.74 15.30 14.69
N THR A 106 5.66 14.08 15.21
CA THR A 106 6.43 13.67 16.39
C THR A 106 7.93 13.79 16.15
N VAL A 107 8.41 13.36 14.99
CA VAL A 107 9.82 13.46 14.60
C VAL A 107 10.27 14.92 14.47
N ASP A 108 9.45 15.77 13.85
CA ASP A 108 9.76 17.19 13.68
C ASP A 108 9.81 17.93 15.03
N ASP A 109 8.86 17.66 15.92
CA ASP A 109 8.84 18.26 17.26
C ASP A 109 10.04 17.79 18.10
N ALA A 110 10.40 16.51 18.03
CA ALA A 110 11.59 15.97 18.70
C ALA A 110 12.89 16.61 18.19
N ARG A 111 13.01 16.84 16.88
CA ARG A 111 14.17 17.52 16.29
C ARG A 111 14.30 18.96 16.77
N LYS A 112 13.20 19.73 16.76
CA LYS A 112 13.19 21.11 17.26
C LYS A 112 13.58 21.20 18.74
N GLN A 113 13.11 20.24 19.54
CA GLN A 113 13.48 20.18 20.95
C GLN A 113 14.97 19.89 21.11
N ALA A 114 15.49 18.88 20.40
CA ALA A 114 16.90 18.53 20.45
C ALA A 114 17.81 19.69 20.00
N ASP A 115 17.42 20.43 18.96
CA ASP A 115 18.15 21.62 18.50
C ASP A 115 18.16 22.72 19.58
N SER A 116 17.03 22.92 20.26
CA SER A 116 16.91 23.91 21.35
C SER A 116 17.77 23.51 22.56
N ASP A 117 17.77 22.23 22.92
CA ASP A 117 18.56 21.70 24.02
C ASP A 117 20.06 21.80 23.72
N LEU A 118 20.48 21.47 22.50
CA LEU A 118 21.87 21.61 22.06
C LEU A 118 22.35 23.07 22.12
N GLU A 119 21.51 24.02 21.74
CA GLU A 119 21.85 25.44 21.80
C GLU A 119 21.97 25.93 23.25
N ALA A 120 21.07 25.48 24.13
CA ALA A 120 21.16 25.78 25.56
C ALA A 120 22.47 25.24 26.18
N ILE A 121 22.82 23.99 25.88
CA ILE A 121 24.05 23.35 26.35
C ILE A 121 25.29 24.11 25.83
N ARG A 122 25.30 24.52 24.55
CA ARG A 122 26.41 25.30 23.99
C ARG A 122 26.62 26.60 24.74
N LYS A 123 25.53 27.34 24.99
CA LYS A 123 25.59 28.62 25.71
C LYS A 123 26.09 28.44 27.14
N GLU A 124 25.66 27.38 27.83
CA GLU A 124 26.12 27.07 29.18
C GLU A 124 27.62 26.72 29.19
N VAL A 125 28.08 25.88 28.26
CA VAL A 125 29.50 25.53 28.10
C VAL A 125 30.36 26.77 27.82
N ASP A 126 29.92 27.66 26.94
CA ASP A 126 30.66 28.89 26.62
C ASP A 126 30.73 29.84 27.81
N THR A 127 29.65 29.94 28.59
CA THR A 127 29.62 30.72 29.83
C THR A 127 30.62 30.17 30.84
N VAL A 128 30.53 28.87 31.15
CA VAL A 128 31.43 28.21 32.11
C VAL A 128 32.90 28.33 31.69
N ARG A 129 33.19 28.21 30.39
CA ARG A 129 34.56 28.40 29.87
C ARG A 129 35.07 29.81 30.08
N THR A 130 34.24 30.81 29.77
CA THR A 130 34.60 32.23 29.92
C THR A 130 34.85 32.58 31.39
N ASP A 131 33.99 32.10 32.28
CA ASP A 131 34.11 32.30 33.72
C ASP A 131 35.40 31.65 34.24
N ALA A 132 35.66 30.39 33.87
CA ALA A 132 36.87 29.68 34.25
C ALA A 132 38.15 30.37 33.74
N ASP A 133 38.17 30.87 32.50
CA ASP A 133 39.32 31.60 31.95
C ASP A 133 39.56 32.93 32.66
N THR A 134 38.47 33.61 33.06
CA THR A 134 38.54 34.83 33.87
C THR A 134 39.12 34.55 35.25
N GLU A 135 38.60 33.54 35.95
CA GLU A 135 39.10 33.12 37.26
C GLU A 135 40.58 32.70 37.19
N ARG A 136 40.97 31.92 36.17
CA ARG A 136 42.38 31.53 35.97
C ARG A 136 43.28 32.74 35.79
N THR A 137 42.82 33.77 35.07
CA THR A 137 43.58 35.02 34.88
C THR A 137 43.75 35.79 36.18
N VAL A 138 42.69 35.87 37.00
CA VAL A 138 42.73 36.50 38.33
C VAL A 138 43.71 35.77 39.24
N ILE A 139 43.60 34.45 39.37
CA ILE A 139 44.48 33.62 40.19
C ILE A 139 45.95 33.77 39.74
N ALA A 140 46.21 33.78 38.42
CA ALA A 140 47.55 33.96 37.89
C ALA A 140 48.15 35.32 38.30
N LYS A 141 47.34 36.39 38.27
CA LYS A 141 47.76 37.72 38.71
C LYS A 141 48.04 37.76 40.20
N GLU A 142 47.13 37.23 41.04
CA GLU A 142 47.30 37.19 42.49
C GLU A 142 48.56 36.43 42.90
N ILE A 143 48.87 35.31 42.23
CA ILE A 143 50.11 34.54 42.45
C ILE A 143 51.34 35.39 42.10
N SER A 144 51.31 36.11 40.98
CA SER A 144 52.40 36.98 40.55
C SER A 144 52.65 38.10 41.55
N ASP A 145 51.60 38.82 41.94
CA ASP A 145 51.66 39.95 42.86
C ASP A 145 52.15 39.49 44.24
N THR A 146 51.65 38.35 44.74
CA THR A 146 52.10 37.75 46.01
C THR A 146 53.58 37.36 45.97
N ARG A 147 54.05 36.77 44.86
CA ARG A 147 55.47 36.44 44.69
C ARG A 147 56.35 37.69 44.65
N GLU A 148 55.91 38.74 43.97
CA GLU A 148 56.64 40.00 43.93
C GLU A 148 56.74 40.63 45.33
N GLN A 149 55.63 40.64 46.07
CA GLN A 149 55.61 41.16 47.44
C GLN A 149 56.53 40.33 48.36
N ALA A 150 56.45 39.01 48.31
CA ALA A 150 57.32 38.14 49.11
C ALA A 150 58.81 38.37 48.80
N ASN A 151 59.17 38.61 47.53
CA ASN A 151 60.53 38.95 47.16
C ASN A 151 60.99 40.29 47.73
N LYS A 152 60.11 41.31 47.76
CA LYS A 152 60.40 42.60 48.41
C LYS A 152 60.62 42.44 49.91
N ASP A 153 59.74 41.69 50.57
CA ASP A 153 59.82 41.44 52.01
C ASP A 153 61.12 40.68 52.38
N LEU A 154 61.50 39.66 51.59
CA LEU A 154 62.76 38.94 51.75
C LEU A 154 63.99 39.85 51.61
N ALA A 155 63.97 40.79 50.66
CA ALA A 155 65.06 41.75 50.49
C ALA A 155 65.21 42.68 51.70
N VAL A 156 64.08 43.17 52.26
CA VAL A 156 64.08 43.98 53.49
C VAL A 156 64.66 43.19 54.66
N ILE A 157 64.22 41.94 54.86
CA ILE A 157 64.74 41.08 55.92
C ILE A 157 66.25 40.85 55.76
N ALA A 158 66.73 40.61 54.53
CA ALA A 158 68.16 40.42 54.27
C ALA A 158 68.98 41.66 54.67
N ASP A 159 68.50 42.86 54.33
CA ASP A 159 69.14 44.12 54.71
C ASP A 159 69.15 44.33 56.23
N GLU A 160 68.05 44.03 56.92
CA GLU A 160 67.95 44.12 58.37
C GLU A 160 68.92 43.16 59.08
N VAL A 161 69.02 41.92 58.59
CA VAL A 161 69.98 40.93 59.10
C VAL A 161 71.42 41.42 58.92
N GLU A 162 71.77 42.00 57.77
CA GLU A 162 73.10 42.57 57.54
C GLU A 162 73.40 43.76 58.47
N LYS A 163 72.44 44.65 58.70
CA LYS A 163 72.59 45.75 59.67
C LYS A 163 72.80 45.23 61.09
N ALA A 164 72.03 44.23 61.52
CA ALA A 164 72.14 43.64 62.85
C ALA A 164 73.50 42.94 63.08
N LYS A 165 74.04 42.26 62.05
CA LYS A 165 75.38 41.67 62.12
C LYS A 165 76.48 42.70 62.32
N LYS A 166 76.37 43.87 61.68
CA LYS A 166 77.36 44.96 61.81
C LYS A 166 77.33 45.57 63.21
N SER A 167 76.15 45.90 63.73
CA SER A 167 76.04 46.51 65.08
C SER A 167 76.47 45.59 66.23
N GLY A 168 76.41 44.28 66.04
CA GLY A 168 76.92 43.29 67.00
C GLY A 168 78.44 43.11 67.01
N LYS A 169 79.16 43.56 65.97
CA LYS A 169 80.63 43.54 65.92
C LYS A 169 81.30 44.76 66.55
N ASP A 170 80.55 45.84 66.75
CA ASP A 170 81.04 47.11 67.32
C ASP A 170 80.83 47.20 68.86
N LYS A 171 80.50 46.08 69.52
CA LYS A 171 80.40 45.95 70.99
C LYS A 171 81.44 44.98 71.51
#